data_AF-A0A949HI27-F1
#
_entry.id   AF-A0A949HI27-F1
#
_cell.length_a   1.000
_cell.length_b   1.000
_cell.length_c   1.000
_cell.angle_alpha   90.00
_cell.angle_beta   90.00
_cell.angle_gamma   90.00
#
_symmetry.space_group_name_H-M   'P 1'
#
loop_
_entity.id
_entity.type
_entity.pdbx_description
1 polymer ?
#
loop_
_entity_poly.entity_id
_entity_poly.type
_entity_poly.pdbx_seq_one_letter_code
_entity_poly.pdbx_strand_id
1 'polypeptide(L)'
;MFERRTKIVATIGPASRDPEILDRMVEAGMDVARLNFSHGTHEDHAETIRLVGEASERVGRAVAILQDLPGPKIRIGAIKGGRAILKGGQKVTFICGEEGEANAEDGRLTVNWAGLPA
;
A
#
# COMPACT_ATOMS: atom_id res chain seq x y z
N MET A 1 -0.98 -35.30 -10.77
CA MET A 1 -0.30 -34.00 -10.57
C MET A 1 -0.03 -33.90 -9.08
N PHE A 2 1.20 -33.59 -8.65
CA PHE A 2 1.50 -33.49 -7.21
C PHE A 2 0.87 -32.25 -6.61
N GLU A 3 0.51 -32.33 -5.33
CA GLU A 3 0.02 -31.18 -4.59
C GLU A 3 1.10 -30.09 -4.55
N ARG A 4 0.69 -28.85 -4.86
CA ARG A 4 1.61 -27.69 -4.92
C ARG A 4 2.11 -27.36 -3.50
N ARG A 5 3.43 -27.36 -3.33
CA ARG A 5 4.08 -27.02 -2.05
C ARG A 5 4.33 -25.52 -1.86
N THR A 6 4.76 -24.82 -2.92
CA THR A 6 5.00 -23.37 -2.89
C THR A 6 3.69 -22.63 -2.64
N LYS A 7 3.69 -21.63 -1.75
CA LYS A 7 2.50 -20.84 -1.39
C LYS A 7 2.43 -19.52 -2.18
N ILE A 8 1.24 -19.00 -2.39
CA ILE A 8 0.95 -17.75 -3.11
C ILE A 8 0.40 -16.73 -2.11
N VAL A 9 1.11 -15.59 -2.04
CA VAL A 9 0.66 -14.41 -1.32
C VAL A 9 0.09 -13.42 -2.34
N ALA A 10 -1.16 -12.99 -2.15
CA ALA A 10 -1.80 -11.98 -2.99
C ALA A 10 -2.17 -10.76 -2.15
N THR A 11 -1.84 -9.56 -2.65
CA THR A 11 -2.20 -8.31 -1.97
C THR A 11 -3.64 -7.93 -2.31
N ILE A 12 -4.46 -7.68 -1.29
CA ILE A 12 -5.86 -7.31 -1.49
C ILE A 12 -6.00 -5.79 -1.53
N GLY A 13 -6.68 -5.30 -2.56
CA GLY A 13 -6.95 -3.88 -2.76
C GLY A 13 -8.26 -3.64 -3.51
N PRO A 14 -8.54 -2.41 -3.96
CA PRO A 14 -9.82 -2.06 -4.59
C PRO A 14 -10.21 -2.97 -5.77
N ALA A 15 -9.23 -3.40 -6.56
CA ALA A 15 -9.47 -4.29 -7.71
C ALA A 15 -9.82 -5.75 -7.33
N SER A 16 -9.67 -6.14 -6.06
CA SER A 16 -9.80 -7.51 -5.61
C SER A 16 -10.60 -7.66 -4.31
N ARG A 17 -11.34 -6.62 -3.89
CA ARG A 17 -12.24 -6.66 -2.73
C ARG A 17 -13.64 -7.16 -3.07
N ASP A 18 -13.95 -7.29 -4.35
CA ASP A 18 -15.21 -7.88 -4.79
C ASP A 18 -15.28 -9.36 -4.36
N PRO A 19 -16.41 -9.82 -3.77
CA PRO A 19 -16.54 -11.20 -3.30
C PRO A 19 -16.31 -12.26 -4.38
N GLU A 20 -16.78 -12.05 -5.60
CA GLU A 20 -16.60 -13.00 -6.71
C GLU A 20 -15.15 -13.04 -7.19
N ILE A 21 -14.44 -11.92 -7.10
CA ILE A 21 -12.99 -11.90 -7.36
C ILE A 21 -12.24 -12.68 -6.28
N LEU A 22 -12.60 -12.50 -5.01
CA LEU A 22 -11.95 -13.22 -3.91
C LEU A 22 -12.16 -14.74 -4.04
N ASP A 23 -13.38 -15.19 -4.35
CA ASP A 23 -13.67 -16.61 -4.58
C ASP A 23 -12.77 -17.17 -5.70
N ARG A 24 -12.71 -16.48 -6.84
CA ARG A 24 -11.84 -16.86 -7.96
C ARG A 24 -10.35 -16.87 -7.58
N MET A 25 -9.90 -15.95 -6.74
CA MET A 25 -8.51 -15.92 -6.26
C MET A 25 -8.19 -17.13 -5.37
N VAL A 26 -9.11 -17.51 -4.48
CA VAL A 26 -8.96 -18.70 -3.61
C VAL A 26 -8.98 -19.98 -4.43
N GLU A 27 -9.92 -20.10 -5.38
CA GLU A 27 -9.99 -21.22 -6.32
C GLU A 27 -8.70 -21.35 -7.15
N ALA A 28 -8.19 -20.23 -7.65
CA ALA A 28 -6.94 -20.16 -8.41
C ALA A 28 -5.69 -20.48 -7.56
N GLY A 29 -5.81 -20.52 -6.23
CA GLY A 29 -4.78 -21.03 -5.33
C GLY A 29 -4.07 -19.99 -4.48
N MET A 30 -4.70 -18.85 -4.18
CA MET A 30 -4.23 -17.95 -3.13
C MET A 30 -4.18 -18.69 -1.78
N ASP A 31 -3.05 -18.60 -1.07
CA ASP A 31 -2.89 -19.18 0.29
C ASP A 31 -2.86 -18.11 1.37
N VAL A 32 -2.43 -16.89 1.02
CA VAL A 32 -2.28 -15.78 1.96
C VAL A 32 -2.80 -14.50 1.33
N ALA A 33 -3.73 -13.84 2.02
CA ALA A 33 -4.17 -12.49 1.71
C ALA A 33 -3.30 -11.47 2.46
N ARG A 34 -2.54 -10.68 1.71
CA ARG A 34 -1.73 -9.57 2.25
C ARG A 34 -2.54 -8.29 2.31
N LEU A 35 -2.62 -7.69 3.49
CA LEU A 35 -3.24 -6.40 3.76
C LEU A 35 -2.13 -5.37 3.96
N ASN A 36 -1.99 -4.46 3.00
CA ASN A 36 -0.96 -3.43 3.04
C ASN A 36 -1.44 -2.21 3.84
N PHE A 37 -1.00 -2.09 5.10
CA PHE A 37 -1.38 -0.99 6.01
C PHE A 37 -0.70 0.34 5.66
N SER A 38 0.00 0.41 4.52
CA SER A 38 0.41 1.69 3.92
C SER A 38 -0.76 2.53 3.42
N HIS A 39 -1.93 1.92 3.22
CA HIS A 39 -3.12 2.51 2.61
C HIS A 39 -4.39 1.91 3.23
N GLY A 40 -5.51 2.65 3.16
CA GLY A 40 -6.79 2.21 3.70
C GLY A 40 -6.96 2.53 5.18
N THR A 41 -8.20 2.42 5.66
CA THR A 41 -8.54 2.58 7.08
C THR A 41 -8.56 1.23 7.81
N HIS A 42 -8.72 1.25 9.13
CA HIS A 42 -8.91 0.00 9.89
C HIS A 42 -10.22 -0.69 9.50
N GLU A 43 -11.28 0.07 9.22
CA GLU A 43 -12.58 -0.44 8.77
C GLU A 43 -12.46 -1.15 7.42
N ASP A 44 -11.75 -0.53 6.47
CA ASP A 44 -11.42 -1.12 5.17
C ASP A 44 -10.73 -2.49 5.31
N HIS A 45 -9.78 -2.58 6.24
CA HIS A 45 -9.03 -3.81 6.50
C HIS A 45 -9.88 -4.86 7.22
N ALA A 46 -10.71 -4.45 8.19
CA ALA A 46 -11.64 -5.34 8.88
C ALA A 46 -12.66 -5.96 7.90
N GLU A 47 -13.21 -5.17 6.99
CA GLU A 47 -14.08 -5.66 5.93
C GLU A 47 -13.34 -6.62 4.99
N THR A 48 -12.10 -6.29 4.61
CA THR A 48 -11.27 -7.18 3.79
C THR A 48 -11.06 -8.54 4.48
N ILE A 49 -10.78 -8.56 5.79
CA ILE A 49 -10.61 -9.80 6.57
C ILE A 49 -11.89 -10.63 6.55
N ARG A 50 -13.05 -10.00 6.80
CA ARG A 50 -14.35 -10.67 6.76
C ARG A 50 -14.59 -11.32 5.40
N LEU A 51 -14.43 -10.56 4.31
CA LEU A 51 -14.67 -11.04 2.95
C LEU A 51 -13.74 -12.19 2.54
N VAL A 52 -12.45 -12.13 2.93
CA VAL A 52 -11.50 -13.22 2.70
C VAL A 52 -11.89 -14.47 3.49
N GLY A 53 -12.35 -14.32 4.73
CA GLY A 53 -12.86 -15.42 5.54
C GLY A 53 -14.07 -16.10 4.91
N GLU A 54 -15.04 -15.31 4.46
CA GLU A 54 -16.22 -15.84 3.76
C GLU A 54 -15.85 -16.54 2.44
N ALA A 55 -14.90 -16.01 1.67
CA ALA A 55 -14.40 -16.67 0.46
C ALA A 55 -13.69 -18.00 0.77
N SER A 56 -12.87 -18.02 1.84
CA SER A 56 -12.23 -19.24 2.36
C SER A 56 -13.27 -20.30 2.73
N GLU A 57 -14.36 -19.92 3.39
CA GLU A 57 -15.46 -20.82 3.76
C GLU A 57 -16.23 -21.32 2.53
N ARG A 58 -16.61 -20.43 1.60
CA ARG A 58 -17.34 -20.78 0.37
C ARG A 58 -16.56 -21.77 -0.50
N VAL A 59 -15.26 -21.54 -0.68
CA VAL A 59 -14.40 -22.38 -1.53
C VAL A 59 -13.86 -23.60 -0.78
N GLY A 60 -13.92 -23.62 0.55
CA GLY A 60 -13.43 -24.72 1.37
C GLY A 60 -11.90 -24.84 1.42
N ARG A 61 -11.18 -23.71 1.33
CA ARG A 61 -9.72 -23.66 1.35
C ARG A 61 -9.22 -22.63 2.33
N ALA A 62 -8.35 -23.03 3.25
CA ALA A 62 -7.76 -22.13 4.23
C ALA A 62 -6.90 -21.04 3.56
N VAL A 63 -7.15 -19.78 3.94
CA VAL A 63 -6.37 -18.61 3.54
C VAL A 63 -5.87 -17.89 4.78
N ALA A 64 -4.56 -17.68 4.90
CA ALA A 64 -3.98 -16.90 6.00
C ALA A 64 -4.11 -15.40 5.74
N ILE A 65 -4.22 -14.62 6.81
CA ILE A 65 -4.15 -13.15 6.76
C ILE A 65 -2.73 -12.71 7.11
N LEU A 66 -2.13 -11.87 6.26
CA LEU A 66 -0.84 -11.23 6.52
C LEU A 66 -1.04 -9.71 6.61
N GLN A 67 -0.87 -9.18 7.82
CA GLN A 67 -0.84 -7.74 8.05
C GLN A 67 0.56 -7.21 7.75
N ASP A 68 0.69 -6.38 6.73
CA ASP A 68 1.96 -5.77 6.33
C ASP A 68 2.06 -4.33 6.81
N LEU A 69 2.99 -4.08 7.74
CA LEU A 69 3.19 -2.78 8.37
C LEU A 69 3.98 -1.83 7.46
N PRO A 70 3.62 -0.54 7.41
CA PRO A 70 4.24 0.41 6.49
C PRO A 70 5.73 0.69 6.71
N GLY A 71 6.24 0.45 7.93
CA GLY A 71 7.59 0.85 8.34
C GLY A 71 7.82 2.37 8.32
N PRO A 72 9.04 2.83 8.64
CA PRO A 72 9.41 4.24 8.51
C PRO A 72 9.45 4.65 7.03
N LYS A 73 8.75 5.73 6.68
CA LYS A 73 8.67 6.24 5.29
C LYS A 73 9.19 7.66 5.23
N ILE A 74 10.29 7.84 4.49
CA ILE A 74 10.79 9.16 4.14
C ILE A 74 10.13 9.57 2.81
N ARG A 75 9.31 10.61 2.82
CA ARG A 75 8.54 11.11 1.69
C ARG A 75 8.55 12.63 1.69
N ILE A 76 8.47 13.20 0.49
CA ILE A 76 8.19 14.63 0.35
C ILE A 76 6.76 14.93 0.80
N GLY A 77 6.52 16.16 1.25
CA GLY A 77 5.18 16.66 1.53
C GLY A 77 4.34 16.82 0.26
N ALA A 78 3.08 17.23 0.46
CA ALA A 78 2.17 17.52 -0.64
C ALA A 78 2.75 18.63 -1.53
N ILE A 79 2.55 18.56 -2.85
CA ILE A 79 3.00 19.59 -3.79
C ILE A 79 1.81 20.47 -4.14
N LYS A 80 1.98 21.79 -4.06
CA LYS A 80 0.97 22.73 -4.52
C LYS A 80 0.64 22.46 -6.00
N GLY A 81 -0.64 22.28 -6.32
CA GLY A 81 -1.07 21.89 -7.67
C GLY A 81 -0.83 20.41 -8.02
N GLY A 82 -0.49 19.58 -7.03
CA GLY A 82 -0.39 18.11 -7.13
C GLY A 82 0.84 17.58 -7.85
N ARG A 83 1.62 18.43 -8.53
CA ARG A 83 2.84 18.01 -9.24
C ARG A 83 3.83 19.16 -9.40
N ALA A 84 5.10 18.77 -9.52
CA ALA A 84 6.21 19.65 -9.85
C ALA A 84 6.86 19.18 -11.15
N ILE A 85 7.27 20.11 -12.02
CA ILE A 85 8.09 19.80 -13.19
C ILE A 85 9.49 20.37 -12.93
N LEU A 86 10.49 19.50 -12.83
CA LEU A 86 11.88 19.90 -12.64
C LEU A 86 12.65 19.79 -13.95
N LYS A 87 13.51 20.77 -14.22
CA LYS A 87 14.42 20.76 -15.38
C LYS A 87 15.82 20.31 -14.97
N GLY A 88 16.57 19.74 -15.91
CA GLY A 88 17.98 19.43 -15.68
C GLY A 88 18.77 20.67 -15.24
N GLY A 89 19.55 20.55 -14.18
CA GLY A 89 20.32 21.66 -13.58
C GLY A 89 19.53 22.56 -12.63
N GLN A 90 18.22 22.34 -12.46
CA GLN A 90 17.42 23.07 -11.47
C GLN A 90 17.83 22.67 -10.05
N LYS A 91 18.13 23.68 -9.23
CA LYS A 91 18.40 23.48 -7.80
C LYS A 91 17.09 23.34 -7.04
N VAL A 92 17.05 22.38 -6.14
CA VAL A 92 15.93 22.13 -5.22
C VAL A 92 16.49 21.94 -3.82
N THR A 93 15.84 22.52 -2.83
CA THR A 93 16.17 22.42 -1.42
C THR A 93 15.14 21.56 -0.71
N PHE A 94 15.59 20.54 0.01
CA PHE A 94 14.75 19.76 0.90
C PHE A 94 14.70 20.43 2.28
N ILE A 95 13.50 20.65 2.79
CA ILE A 95 13.24 21.20 4.12
C ILE A 95 12.80 20.06 5.02
N CYS A 96 13.62 19.72 6.00
CA CYS A 96 13.43 18.54 6.83
C CYS A 96 12.61 18.88 8.08
N GLY A 97 11.61 18.06 8.42
CA GLY A 97 10.86 18.19 9.67
C GLY A 97 9.77 19.27 9.68
N GLU A 98 9.49 19.91 8.53
CA GLU A 98 8.34 20.80 8.36
C GLU A 98 7.18 20.08 7.68
N GLU A 99 5.96 20.29 8.19
CA GLU A 99 4.71 19.86 7.56
C GLU A 99 4.13 21.03 6.75
N GLY A 100 3.79 20.80 5.48
CA GLY A 100 3.18 21.81 4.62
C GLY A 100 3.21 21.46 3.14
N GLU A 101 2.39 22.17 2.36
CA GLU A 101 2.44 22.12 0.90
C GLU A 101 3.76 22.72 0.41
N ALA A 102 4.58 21.89 -0.21
CA ALA A 102 5.77 22.30 -0.92
C ALA A 102 5.39 23.07 -2.18
N ASN A 103 5.93 24.28 -2.32
CA ASN A 103 5.88 25.03 -3.57
C ASN A 103 7.12 24.70 -4.41
N ALA A 104 6.95 23.82 -5.39
CA ALA A 104 8.04 23.43 -6.26
C ALA A 104 8.50 24.56 -7.21
N GLU A 105 7.67 25.58 -7.43
CA GLU A 105 8.07 26.79 -8.18
C GLU A 105 9.15 27.58 -7.44
N ASP A 106 9.13 27.53 -6.10
CA ASP A 106 10.13 28.17 -5.24
C ASP A 106 11.37 27.28 -5.01
N GLY A 107 11.41 26.09 -5.64
CA GLY A 107 12.51 25.12 -5.50
C GLY A 107 12.61 24.51 -4.11
N ARG A 108 11.55 24.54 -3.30
CA ARG A 108 11.55 24.09 -1.89
C ARG A 108 10.58 22.93 -1.69
N LEU A 109 11.09 21.80 -1.21
CA LEU A 109 10.31 20.58 -0.97
C LEU A 109 10.40 20.17 0.50
N THR A 110 9.27 20.07 1.18
CA THR A 110 9.21 19.55 2.55
C THR A 110 9.46 18.04 2.55
N VAL A 111 10.09 17.53 3.61
CA VAL A 111 10.34 16.10 3.84
C VAL A 111 9.91 15.74 5.25
N ASN A 112 9.13 14.67 5.38
CA ASN A 112 8.56 14.20 6.65
C ASN A 112 9.59 13.53 7.59
N TRP A 113 10.88 13.77 7.39
CA TRP A 113 11.97 13.20 8.17
C TRP A 113 12.97 14.29 8.54
N ALA A 114 13.19 14.49 9.84
CA ALA A 114 14.10 15.52 10.34
C ALA A 114 15.59 15.11 10.27
N GLY A 115 15.89 13.81 10.16
CA GLY A 115 17.27 13.29 10.20
C GLY A 115 17.99 13.26 8.86
N LEU A 116 17.56 14.08 7.88
CA LEU A 116 18.27 14.23 6.62
C LEU A 116 19.45 15.20 6.83
N PRO A 117 20.69 14.82 6.46
CA PRO A 117 21.85 15.69 6.62
C PRO A 117 21.72 16.93 5.72
N ALA A 118 22.18 18.07 6.24
CA ALA A 118 22.21 19.36 5.55
C ALA A 118 23.22 19.40 4.40
#